data_AF-A0A670YYY2-F1
#
_entry.id   AF-A0A670YYY2-F1
#
_cell.length_a   1.000
_cell.length_b   1.000
_cell.length_c   1.000
_cell.angle_alpha   90.00
_cell.angle_beta   90.00
_cell.angle_gamma   90.00
#
_symmetry.space_group_name_H-M   'P 1'
#
loop_
_entity.id
_entity.type
_entity.pdbx_description
1 polymer ?
#
loop_
_entity_poly.entity_id
_entity_poly.type
_entity_poly.pdbx_seq_one_letter_code
_entity_poly.pdbx_strand_id
1 'polypeptide(L)'
;MSARRRIGVPEFLTKRIPQNPKYQHVKTRLDTGSSMTKYTEKLEEIKRNYRYKKDELFKRLKVSTFAQLVIQVATLSDETLKGSPEEGPKLDGNLFIY
;
A
#
# COMPACT_ATOMS: atom_id res chain seq x y z
N MET A 1 -57.14 -1.99 8.40
CA MET A 1 -55.86 -2.62 8.77
C MET A 1 -55.78 -3.98 8.07
N SER A 2 -54.80 -4.21 7.19
CA SER A 2 -54.77 -5.40 6.31
C SER A 2 -54.15 -6.62 6.98
N ALA A 3 -55.00 -7.61 7.26
CA ALA A 3 -54.70 -8.89 7.90
C ALA A 3 -54.13 -9.93 6.91
N ARG A 4 -52.97 -9.68 6.31
CA ARG A 4 -52.36 -10.62 5.34
C ARG A 4 -50.83 -10.69 5.33
N ARG A 5 -50.17 -10.47 6.47
CA ARG A 5 -48.73 -10.72 6.58
C ARG A 5 -48.51 -12.11 7.20
N ARG A 6 -48.44 -13.15 6.38
CA ARG A 6 -47.88 -14.44 6.84
C ARG A 6 -46.41 -14.22 7.19
N ILE A 7 -45.96 -14.77 8.30
CA ILE A 7 -44.56 -14.71 8.71
C ILE A 7 -43.75 -15.59 7.73
N GLY A 8 -42.65 -15.05 7.19
CA GLY A 8 -41.73 -15.81 6.34
C GLY A 8 -42.00 -15.82 4.83
N VAL A 9 -42.71 -14.83 4.27
CA VAL A 9 -42.84 -14.73 2.79
C VAL A 9 -41.45 -14.43 2.17
N PRO A 10 -40.93 -15.27 1.25
CA PRO A 10 -39.59 -15.12 0.69
C PRO A 10 -39.36 -13.79 -0.03
N GLU A 11 -40.42 -13.22 -0.61
CA GLU A 11 -40.40 -11.93 -1.30
C GLU A 11 -39.98 -10.76 -0.40
N PHE A 12 -40.22 -10.85 0.91
CA PHE A 12 -39.79 -9.80 1.85
C PHE A 12 -38.33 -9.93 2.26
N LEU A 13 -37.76 -11.13 2.17
CA LEU A 13 -36.36 -11.38 2.51
C LEU A 13 -35.40 -10.90 1.41
N THR A 14 -35.86 -10.89 0.15
CA THR A 14 -35.07 -10.43 -1.00
C THR A 14 -35.25 -8.93 -1.29
N LYS A 15 -36.27 -8.30 -0.70
CA LYS A 15 -36.56 -6.88 -0.91
C LYS A 15 -35.47 -6.02 -0.31
N ARG A 16 -34.75 -5.27 -1.15
CA ARG A 16 -33.78 -4.27 -0.68
C ARG A 16 -34.51 -3.20 0.14
N ILE A 17 -33.98 -2.95 1.33
CA ILE A 17 -34.46 -1.89 2.21
C ILE A 17 -34.08 -0.54 1.56
N PRO A 18 -35.07 0.35 1.29
CA PRO A 18 -34.79 1.66 0.70
C PRO A 18 -33.91 2.48 1.65
N GLN A 19 -32.88 3.10 1.10
CA GLN A 19 -31.97 3.96 1.85
C GLN A 19 -32.56 5.36 1.98
N ASN A 20 -32.53 5.93 3.18
CA ASN A 20 -33.04 7.28 3.42
C ASN A 20 -32.04 8.33 2.88
N PRO A 21 -32.43 9.23 1.95
CA PRO A 21 -31.51 10.23 1.39
C PRO A 21 -30.90 11.15 2.46
N LYS A 22 -31.65 11.44 3.54
CA LYS A 22 -31.15 12.25 4.67
C LYS A 22 -29.92 11.63 5.34
N TYR A 23 -29.78 10.31 5.35
CA TYR A 23 -28.72 9.58 6.04
C TYR A 23 -27.77 8.84 5.08
N GLN A 24 -27.84 9.13 3.78
CA GLN A 24 -27.02 8.45 2.77
C GLN A 24 -25.51 8.63 2.99
N HIS A 25 -25.09 9.72 3.62
CA HIS A 25 -23.70 10.02 3.93
C HIS A 25 -23.22 9.32 5.22
N VAL A 26 -24.11 8.76 6.03
CA VAL A 26 -23.77 8.11 7.29
C VAL A 26 -23.37 6.67 6.99
N LYS A 27 -22.06 6.39 7.04
CA LYS A 27 -21.55 5.03 6.89
C LYS A 27 -21.92 4.18 8.12
N THR A 28 -22.27 2.93 7.89
CA THR A 28 -22.52 1.97 8.97
C THR A 28 -21.23 1.73 9.75
N ARG A 29 -21.27 1.95 11.08
CA ARG A 29 -20.18 1.59 12.00
C ARG A 29 -20.02 0.08 12.17
N LEU A 30 -21.09 -0.68 11.93
CA LEU A 30 -21.06 -2.14 11.95
C LEU A 30 -20.19 -2.62 10.79
N ASP A 31 -18.97 -2.98 11.14
CA ASP A 31 -18.02 -3.60 10.23
C ASP A 31 -18.40 -5.09 10.06
N THR A 32 -19.52 -5.35 9.38
CA THR A 32 -19.70 -6.66 8.75
C THR A 32 -18.67 -6.69 7.63
N GLY A 33 -17.47 -7.21 7.93
CA GLY A 33 -16.28 -7.24 7.06
C GLY A 33 -16.42 -8.00 5.74
N SER A 34 -17.63 -8.15 5.21
CA SER A 34 -18.06 -8.89 4.02
C SER A 34 -19.06 -8.09 3.17
N SER A 35 -19.08 -6.75 3.23
CA SER A 35 -19.93 -5.98 2.33
C SER A 35 -19.28 -5.83 0.95
N MET A 36 -20.03 -6.12 -0.12
CA MET A 36 -19.60 -5.88 -1.51
C MET A 36 -19.15 -4.43 -1.73
N THR A 37 -19.73 -3.49 -0.99
CA THR A 37 -19.38 -2.07 -1.02
C THR A 37 -17.94 -1.81 -0.56
N LYS A 38 -17.45 -2.50 0.47
CA LYS A 38 -16.04 -2.40 0.91
C LYS A 38 -15.09 -2.98 -0.13
N TYR A 39 -15.47 -4.10 -0.75
CA TYR A 39 -14.67 -4.70 -1.82
C TYR A 39 -14.55 -3.75 -3.03
N THR A 40 -15.65 -3.08 -3.41
CA THR A 40 -15.62 -2.08 -4.49
C THR A 40 -14.82 -0.84 -4.11
N GLU A 41 -14.92 -0.33 -2.88
CA GLU A 41 -14.09 0.81 -2.41
C GLU A 41 -12.59 0.47 -2.49
N LYS A 42 -12.19 -0.74 -2.06
CA LYS A 42 -10.80 -1.20 -2.14
C LYS A 42 -10.33 -1.35 -3.60
N LEU A 43 -11.17 -1.88 -4.48
CA LEU A 43 -10.87 -1.95 -5.91
C LEU A 43 -10.72 -0.56 -6.54
N GLU A 44 -11.55 0.40 -6.15
CA GLU A 44 -11.45 1.78 -6.60
C GLU A 44 -10.20 2.47 -6.09
N GLU A 45 -9.81 2.26 -4.83
CA GLU A 45 -8.54 2.78 -4.29
C GLU A 45 -7.34 2.20 -5.03
N ILE A 46 -7.34 0.88 -5.28
CA ILE A 46 -6.28 0.23 -6.05
C ILE A 46 -6.23 0.82 -7.46
N LYS A 47 -7.38 1.02 -8.10
CA LYS A 47 -7.45 1.59 -9.46
C LYS A 47 -7.07 3.07 -9.53
N ARG A 48 -7.39 3.88 -8.50
CA ARG A 48 -7.04 5.31 -8.43
C ARG A 48 -5.56 5.50 -8.14
N ASN A 49 -5.02 4.73 -7.20
CA ASN A 49 -3.65 4.89 -6.71
C ASN A 49 -2.63 4.15 -7.58
N TYR A 50 -3.04 3.05 -8.23
CA TYR A 50 -2.18 2.28 -9.11
C TYR A 50 -2.65 2.34 -10.56
N ARG A 51 -1.80 2.94 -11.39
CA ARG A 51 -2.01 3.06 -12.84
C ARG A 51 -1.35 1.88 -13.56
N TYR A 52 -1.83 0.66 -13.30
CA TYR A 52 -1.37 -0.55 -13.97
C TYR A 52 -1.82 -0.54 -15.44
N LYS A 53 -0.90 -0.85 -16.37
CA LYS A 53 -1.27 -1.23 -17.73
C LYS A 53 -1.70 -2.69 -17.72
N LYS A 54 -2.68 -3.04 -18.56
CA LYS A 54 -3.36 -4.35 -18.56
C LYS A 54 -2.40 -5.56 -18.71
N ASP A 55 -1.18 -5.33 -19.18
CA ASP A 55 -0.20 -6.38 -19.50
C ASP A 55 1.13 -6.22 -18.73
N GLU A 56 1.15 -5.41 -17.66
CA GLU A 56 2.37 -5.15 -16.89
C GLU A 56 2.15 -5.43 -15.39
N LEU A 57 2.91 -6.38 -14.84
CA LEU A 57 2.86 -6.75 -13.42
C LEU A 57 3.38 -5.62 -12.50
N PHE A 58 4.23 -4.74 -13.02
CA PHE A 58 4.86 -3.66 -12.26
C PHE A 58 4.52 -2.29 -12.84
N LYS A 59 4.48 -1.28 -11.96
CA LYS A 59 4.34 0.12 -12.37
C LYS A 59 5.65 0.58 -13.04
N ARG A 60 5.54 1.22 -14.21
CA ARG A 60 6.70 1.87 -14.85
C ARG A 60 7.20 3.02 -13.97
N LEU A 61 8.45 2.91 -13.53
CA LEU A 61 9.16 3.98 -12.85
C LEU A 61 9.67 4.99 -13.89
N LYS A 62 9.58 6.30 -13.62
CA LYS A 62 10.20 7.29 -14.50
C LYS A 62 11.72 7.14 -14.45
N VAL A 63 12.39 7.27 -15.58
CA VAL A 63 13.86 7.19 -15.67
C VAL A 63 14.54 8.20 -14.74
N SER A 64 13.95 9.38 -14.57
CA SER A 64 14.42 10.40 -13.62
C SER A 64 14.45 9.90 -12.18
N THR A 65 13.42 9.17 -11.76
CA THR A 65 13.31 8.61 -10.41
C THR A 65 14.26 7.43 -10.23
N PHE A 66 14.50 6.67 -11.30
CA PHE A 66 15.48 5.58 -11.29
C PHE A 66 16.89 6.14 -11.06
N ALA A 67 17.28 7.15 -11.83
CA ALA A 67 18.58 7.80 -11.68
C ALA A 67 18.77 8.37 -10.26
N GLN A 68 17.74 9.01 -9.70
CA GLN A 68 17.76 9.50 -8.32
C GLN A 68 18.01 8.38 -7.31
N LEU A 69 17.32 7.23 -7.44
CA LEU A 69 17.53 6.08 -6.56
C LEU A 69 18.94 5.50 -6.70
N VAL A 70 19.45 5.36 -7.91
CA VAL A 70 20.82 4.86 -8.14
C VAL A 70 21.84 5.78 -7.47
N ILE A 71 21.69 7.09 -7.61
CA ILE A 71 22.56 8.08 -6.95
C ILE A 71 22.46 7.95 -5.44
N GLN A 72 21.24 7.90 -4.88
CA GLN A 72 21.03 7.77 -3.43
C GLN A 72 21.63 6.48 -2.85
N VAL A 73 21.52 5.35 -3.56
CA VAL A 73 22.11 4.09 -3.11
C VAL A 73 23.64 4.15 -3.18
N ALA A 74 24.20 4.76 -4.22
CA ALA A 74 25.65 4.95 -4.33
C ALA A 74 26.19 5.81 -3.18
N THR A 75 25.53 6.94 -2.87
CA THR A 75 25.95 7.80 -1.75
C THR A 75 25.88 7.08 -0.40
N LEU A 76 24.81 6.32 -0.14
CA LEU A 76 24.69 5.53 1.10
C LEU A 76 25.75 4.40 1.18
N SER A 77 26.13 3.83 0.03
CA SER A 77 27.17 2.79 -0.04
C SER A 77 28.55 3.39 0.28
N ASP A 78 28.86 4.56 -0.27
CA ASP A 78 30.11 5.27 0.02
C ASP A 78 30.19 5.74 1.49
N GLU A 79 29.06 6.14 2.07
CA GLU A 79 28.96 6.51 3.49
C GLU A 79 29.15 5.31 4.42
N THR A 80 28.56 4.16 4.09
CA THR A 80 28.77 2.93 4.87
C THR A 80 30.20 2.41 4.76
N LEU A 81 30.88 2.60 3.63
CA LEU A 81 32.31 2.27 3.44
C LEU A 81 33.27 3.23 4.18
N LYS A 82 32.88 4.49 4.38
CA LYS A 82 33.66 5.46 5.19
C LYS A 82 33.48 5.29 6.71
N GLY A 83 32.60 4.38 7.14
CA GLY A 83 32.31 4.05 8.53
C GLY A 83 33.24 3.02 9.15
N SER A 84 34.56 3.19 9.04
CA SER A 84 35.54 2.53 9.89
C SER A 84 36.90 3.25 9.73
N PRO A 85 37.35 4.02 10.73
CA PRO A 85 38.72 4.48 10.79
C PRO A 85 39.55 3.38 11.45
N GLU A 86 39.88 2.30 10.72
CA GLU A 86 40.99 1.45 11.16
C GLU A 86 42.29 2.21 10.85
N GLU A 87 42.91 2.73 11.91
CA GLU A 87 44.26 3.28 11.88
C GLU A 87 45.22 2.24 11.30
N GLY A 88 45.79 2.51 10.12
CA GLY A 88 46.83 1.67 9.55
C GLY A 88 48.05 1.61 10.48
N PRO A 89 48.70 0.44 10.63
CA PRO A 89 49.82 0.30 11.56
C PRO A 89 51.00 1.13 11.05
N LYS A 90 51.49 2.05 11.89
CA LYS A 90 52.72 2.79 11.66
C LYS A 90 53.89 1.79 11.69
N LEU A 91 54.56 1.64 10.55
CA LEU A 91 55.79 0.86 10.47
C LEU A 91 56.92 1.73 11.02
N ASP A 92 57.28 1.52 12.29
CA ASP A 92 58.45 2.13 12.89
C ASP A 92 59.71 1.58 12.19
N GLY A 93 60.35 2.47 11.43
CA GLY A 93 61.56 2.18 10.68
C GLY A 93 62.74 1.94 11.63
N ASN A 94 63.08 0.68 11.86
CA ASN A 94 64.40 0.32 12.36
C ASN A 94 64.78 -1.08 11.86
N LEU A 95 65.12 -1.18 10.57
CA LEU A 95 65.81 -2.36 10.05
C LEU A 95 67.29 -2.02 9.92
N PHE A 96 68.04 -2.52 10.90
CA PHE A 96 69.49 -2.46 10.97
C PHE A 96 70.13 -3.07 9.74
N ILE A 97 71.04 -2.30 9.16
CA ILE A 97 71.96 -2.67 8.09
C ILE A 97 73.04 -3.59 8.69
N TYR A 98 73.21 -4.80 8.12
CA TYR A 98 74.42 -5.61 8.20
C TYR A 98 74.90 -5.90 6.78
#